data_AF-Q862P2-F1
#
_entry.id   AF-Q862P2-F1
#
_cell.length_a   1.000
_cell.length_b   1.000
_cell.length_c   1.000
_cell.angle_alpha   90.00
_cell.angle_beta   90.00
_cell.angle_gamma   90.00
#
_symmetry.space_group_name_H-M   'P 1'
#
loop_
_entity.id
_entity.type
_entity.pdbx_description
1 polymer ?
#
loop_
_entity_poly.entity_id
_entity_poly.type
_entity_poly.pdbx_seq_one_letter_code
_entity_poly.pdbx_strand_id
1 'polypeptide(L)'
;KLRARFLPRELMCVSSILSTLRAEIASVKRVKENDQKKKEAKEKGTWVQLKRQPAPPREAHFVRTNGKEPELLEPIPYEFMA
;
A
#
# COMPACT_ATOMS: atom_id res chain seq x y z
N LYS A 1 20.05 -19.37 -23.80
CA LYS A 1 19.23 -18.51 -22.90
C LYS A 1 18.18 -17.78 -23.75
N LEU A 2 16.92 -18.20 -23.72
CA LEU A 2 15.83 -17.47 -24.38
C LEU A 2 15.52 -16.21 -23.57
N ARG A 3 15.84 -15.03 -24.11
CA ARG A 3 15.35 -13.75 -23.57
C ARG A 3 14.03 -13.44 -24.26
N ALA A 4 12.91 -13.72 -23.59
CA ALA A 4 11.63 -13.17 -24.02
C ALA A 4 11.69 -11.64 -23.84
N ARG A 5 11.40 -10.90 -24.91
CA ARG A 5 11.31 -9.44 -24.90
C ARG A 5 9.84 -9.06 -25.01
N PHE A 6 9.37 -8.16 -24.17
CA PHE A 6 8.01 -7.61 -24.30
C PHE A 6 7.92 -6.84 -25.61
N LEU A 7 6.93 -7.17 -26.45
CA LEU A 7 6.65 -6.47 -27.69
C LEU A 7 5.32 -5.74 -27.54
N PRO A 8 5.28 -4.40 -27.65
CA PRO A 8 4.03 -3.67 -27.64
C PRO A 8 3.15 -4.11 -28.80
N ARG A 9 1.84 -4.22 -28.57
CA ARG A 9 0.84 -4.55 -29.59
C ARG A 9 -0.20 -3.44 -29.62
N GLU A 10 -0.57 -3.02 -30.83
CA GLU A 10 -1.69 -2.13 -31.06
C GLU A 10 -2.93 -2.99 -31.30
N LEU A 11 -3.94 -2.82 -30.43
CA LEU A 11 -5.19 -3.55 -30.49
C LEU A 11 -6.32 -2.54 -30.72
N MET A 12 -7.20 -2.83 -31.69
CA MET A 12 -8.41 -2.06 -31.90
C MET A 12 -9.42 -2.38 -30.79
N CYS A 13 -9.77 -1.40 -29.97
CA CYS A 13 -10.70 -1.58 -28.86
C CYS A 13 -11.96 -0.71 -29.07
N VAL A 14 -13.12 -1.21 -28.66
CA VAL A 14 -14.39 -0.47 -28.70
C VAL A 14 -14.56 0.30 -27.40
N SER A 15 -14.94 1.58 -27.48
CA SER A 15 -15.10 2.50 -26.34
C SER A 15 -15.92 1.93 -25.17
N SER A 16 -16.95 1.15 -25.45
CA SER A 16 -17.83 0.54 -24.42
C SER A 16 -17.12 -0.46 -23.50
N ILE A 17 -15.99 -1.03 -23.90
CA ILE A 17 -15.23 -2.02 -23.12
C ILE A 17 -14.13 -1.34 -22.29
N LEU A 18 -13.81 -0.07 -22.58
CA LEU A 18 -12.76 0.68 -21.90
C LEU A 18 -13.25 1.22 -20.56
N SER A 19 -13.17 0.41 -19.51
CA SER A 19 -13.29 0.89 -18.13
C SER A 19 -12.04 1.69 -17.74
N THR A 20 -12.19 2.92 -17.29
CA THR A 20 -11.07 3.76 -16.85
C THR A 20 -10.29 3.08 -15.73
N LEU A 21 -8.96 3.02 -15.87
CA LEU A 21 -8.10 2.36 -14.91
C LEU A 21 -8.09 3.11 -13.57
N ARG A 22 -8.60 2.46 -12.51
CA ARG A 22 -8.65 2.99 -11.14
C ARG A 22 -7.28 3.47 -10.62
N ALA A 23 -6.20 2.83 -11.08
CA ALA A 23 -4.83 3.19 -10.71
C ALA A 23 -4.41 4.57 -11.22
N GLU A 24 -4.82 4.93 -12.45
CA GLU A 24 -4.51 6.22 -13.06
C GLU A 24 -5.25 7.35 -12.33
N ILE A 25 -6.54 7.15 -12.04
CA ILE A 25 -7.36 8.09 -11.26
C ILE A 25 -6.74 8.37 -9.88
N ALA A 26 -6.26 7.33 -9.19
CA ALA A 26 -5.61 7.49 -7.89
C ALA A 26 -4.27 8.26 -7.98
N SER A 27 -3.52 8.09 -9.07
CA SER A 27 -2.28 8.84 -9.32
C SER A 27 -2.57 10.32 -9.57
N VAL A 28 -3.54 10.63 -10.43
CA VAL A 28 -3.94 12.00 -10.77
C VAL A 28 -4.44 12.75 -9.54
N LYS A 29 -5.29 12.12 -8.70
CA LYS A 29 -5.76 12.71 -7.43
C LYS A 29 -4.59 13.06 -6.51
N ARG A 30 -3.62 12.15 -6.36
CA ARG A 30 -2.42 12.38 -5.54
C ARG A 30 -1.57 13.55 -6.05
N VAL A 31 -1.38 13.68 -7.37
CA VAL A 31 -0.59 14.78 -7.93
C VAL A 31 -1.21 16.12 -7.54
N LYS A 32 -2.53 16.26 -7.69
CA LYS A 32 -3.26 17.48 -7.31
C LYS A 32 -3.12 17.80 -5.81
N GLU A 33 -3.26 16.80 -4.95
CA GLU A 33 -3.08 16.96 -3.50
C GLU A 33 -1.65 17.37 -3.11
N ASN A 34 -0.64 16.79 -3.78
CA ASN A 34 0.76 17.12 -3.54
C ASN A 34 1.09 18.56 -3.96
N ASP A 35 0.54 19.01 -5.10
CA ASP A 35 0.74 20.38 -5.58
C ASP A 35 0.12 21.40 -4.62
N GLN A 36 -1.04 21.10 -4.04
CA GLN A 36 -1.66 21.93 -3.03
C GLN A 36 -0.79 22.02 -1.76
N LYS A 37 -0.36 20.88 -1.21
CA LYS A 37 0.52 20.83 -0.03
C LYS A 37 1.84 21.56 -0.25
N LYS A 38 2.39 21.50 -1.47
CA LYS A 38 3.61 22.21 -1.84
C LYS A 38 3.43 23.73 -1.81
N LYS A 39 2.28 24.24 -2.26
CA LYS A 39 1.96 25.69 -2.20
C LYS A 39 1.83 26.17 -0.76
N GLU A 40 1.06 25.46 0.06
CA GLU A 40 0.87 25.78 1.48
C GLU A 40 2.19 25.73 2.27
N ALA A 41 3.03 24.73 1.99
CA ALA A 41 4.37 24.60 2.57
C ALA A 41 5.26 25.80 2.22
N LYS A 42 5.18 26.28 0.97
CA LYS A 42 5.93 27.45 0.50
C LYS A 42 5.45 28.74 1.18
N GLU A 43 4.16 28.92 1.35
CA GLU A 43 3.56 30.08 2.04
C GLU A 43 3.92 30.11 3.53
N LYS A 44 3.86 28.96 4.19
CA LYS A 44 4.22 28.82 5.62
C LYS A 44 5.74 28.74 5.85
N GLY A 45 6.54 28.64 4.79
CA GLY A 45 7.99 28.43 4.87
C GLY A 45 8.40 27.11 5.53
N THR A 46 7.49 26.15 5.64
CA THR A 46 7.72 24.85 6.29
C THR A 46 8.03 23.80 5.24
N TRP A 47 8.99 22.90 5.50
CA TRP A 47 9.26 21.79 4.60
C TRP A 47 8.31 20.61 4.84
N VAL A 48 7.79 20.01 3.76
CA VAL A 48 6.82 18.89 3.83
C VAL A 48 7.31 17.72 2.98
N GLN A 49 7.22 16.50 3.55
CA GLN A 49 7.53 15.26 2.83
C GLN A 49 6.37 14.85 1.91
N LEU A 50 6.57 14.97 0.59
CA LEU A 50 5.56 14.63 -0.44
C LEU A 50 5.67 13.19 -0.97
N LYS A 51 6.74 12.48 -0.61
CA LYS A 51 6.97 11.09 -1.00
C LYS A 51 6.20 10.15 -0.08
N ARG A 52 5.66 9.07 -0.65
CA ARG A 52 5.06 7.98 0.12
C ARG A 52 6.17 7.22 0.85
N GLN A 53 5.91 6.88 2.10
CA GLN A 53 6.76 6.00 2.88
C GLN A 53 6.09 4.62 3.01
N PRO A 54 6.86 3.53 3.07
CA PRO A 54 6.32 2.24 3.47
C PRO A 54 5.79 2.31 4.91
N ALA A 55 5.00 1.32 5.31
CA ALA A 55 4.56 1.21 6.69
C ALA A 55 5.79 1.15 7.61
N PRO A 56 5.94 2.09 8.56
CA PRO A 56 7.03 2.04 9.51
C PRO A 56 6.85 0.84 10.46
N PRO A 57 7.93 0.42 11.15
CA PRO A 57 7.80 -0.51 12.27
C PRO A 57 6.77 -0.01 13.27
N ARG A 58 6.02 -0.93 13.89
CA ARG A 58 5.06 -0.56 14.93
C ARG A 58 5.81 0.10 16.09
N GLU A 59 5.27 1.20 16.58
CA GLU A 59 5.85 1.92 17.72
C GLU A 59 5.81 1.04 18.98
N ALA A 60 6.81 1.23 19.84
CA ALA A 60 6.88 0.54 21.12
C ALA A 60 5.68 0.96 21.99
N HIS A 61 4.96 -0.02 22.52
CA HIS A 61 3.81 0.20 23.39
C HIS A 61 3.83 -0.83 24.53
N PHE A 62 3.33 -0.42 25.70
CA PHE A 62 3.18 -1.32 26.83
C PHE A 62 1.84 -2.02 26.77
N VAL A 63 1.87 -3.35 26.77
CA VAL A 63 0.68 -4.17 26.92
C VAL A 63 0.50 -4.51 28.39
N ARG A 64 -0.60 -4.05 28.99
CA ARG A 64 -0.96 -4.39 30.37
C ARG A 64 -1.98 -5.53 30.37
N THR A 65 -1.69 -6.58 31.13
CA THR A 65 -2.65 -7.64 31.44
C THR A 65 -3.50 -7.20 32.61
N ASN A 66 -4.76 -6.81 32.35
CA ASN A 66 -5.73 -6.34 33.36
C ASN A 66 -6.25 -7.52 34.22
N GLY A 67 -5.35 -8.27 34.85
CA GLY A 67 -5.66 -9.45 35.68
C GLY A 67 -5.96 -10.73 34.90
N LYS A 68 -5.91 -10.71 33.56
CA LYS A 68 -5.94 -11.93 32.74
C LYS A 68 -4.53 -12.44 32.55
N GLU A 69 -4.27 -13.67 32.96
CA GLU A 69 -3.02 -14.37 32.64
C GLU A 69 -2.99 -14.67 31.13
N PRO A 70 -1.81 -14.59 30.49
CA PRO A 70 -1.68 -14.98 29.09
C PRO A 70 -2.00 -16.47 28.94
N GLU A 71 -2.83 -16.80 27.96
CA GLU A 71 -3.20 -18.19 27.69
C GLU A 71 -1.98 -19.02 27.31
N LEU A 72 -1.78 -20.14 28.01
CA LEU A 72 -0.76 -21.13 27.68
C LEU A 72 -1.28 -21.98 26.52
N LEU A 73 -0.65 -21.87 25.35
CA LEU A 73 -0.95 -22.69 24.19
C LEU A 73 0.01 -23.88 24.15
N GLU A 74 -0.54 -25.09 24.17
CA GLU A 74 0.22 -26.33 24.02
C GLU A 74 0.24 -26.79 22.55
N PRO A 75 1.35 -27.36 22.08
CA PRO A 75 1.40 -27.93 20.75
C PRO A 75 0.43 -29.12 20.65
N ILE A 76 -0.34 -29.17 19.57
CA ILE A 76 -1.23 -30.30 19.29
C ILE A 76 -0.34 -31.51 18.96
N PRO A 77 -0.57 -32.69 19.57
CA PRO A 77 0.17 -33.89 19.24
C PRO A 77 -0.06 -34.31 17.79
N TYR A 78 0.95 -34.92 17.18
CA TYR A 78 0.84 -35.43 15.82
C TYR A 78 -0.12 -36.62 15.78
N GLU A 79 -1.19 -36.50 15.01
CA GLU A 79 -2.16 -37.57 14.75
C GLU A 79 -2.20 -37.87 13.26
N PHE A 80 -2.16 -39.16 12.92
CA PHE A 80 -2.42 -39.62 11.57
C PHE A 80 -3.93 -39.71 11.38
N MET A 81 -4.51 -38.74 10.67
CA MET A 81 -5.91 -38.81 10.25
C MET A 81 -5.99 -39.74 9.03
N ALA A 82 -6.62 -40.90 9.20
CA ALA A 82 -6.93 -41.87 8.13
C ALA A 82 -8.24 -41.51 7.42
#